data_AF-A0A3R7YX65-F1
#
_entry.id   AF-A0A3R7YX65-F1
#
_cell.length_a   1.000
_cell.length_b   1.000
_cell.length_c   1.000
_cell.angle_alpha   90.00
_cell.angle_beta   90.00
_cell.angle_gamma   90.00
#
_symmetry.space_group_name_H-M   'P 1'
#
loop_
_entity.id
_entity.type
_entity.pdbx_description
1 polymer ?
#
loop_
_entity_poly.entity_id
_entity_poly.type
_entity_poly.pdbx_seq_one_letter_code
_entity_poly.pdbx_strand_id
1 'polypeptide(L)'
;MSLATGAKALNALEFLRLCGRLKTLKRTGWVNNNVTLPESVADHMYRMGMCCMLLDDTNETEAMDEICNTLGDTPSATEIRALWNEYEAGSTEEAKIVKDLDKFEMILQADDYEKAQNIPLDDFFQSTKDKFRTPLVQSWAAELILQRNARHKMKDFSLTK
;
A
#
# COMPACT_ATOMS: atom_id res chain seq x y z
N MET A 1 -10.25 20.07 15.02
CA MET A 1 -9.16 19.13 14.69
C MET A 1 -7.89 19.62 15.35
N SER A 2 -7.23 18.78 16.15
CA SER A 2 -6.02 19.18 16.89
C SER A 2 -4.82 19.29 15.94
N LEU A 3 -4.00 20.33 16.10
CA LEU A 3 -2.72 20.51 15.41
C LEU A 3 -1.80 19.28 15.54
N ALA A 4 -1.93 18.52 16.64
CA ALA A 4 -1.15 17.29 16.87
C ALA A 4 -1.55 16.14 15.93
N THR A 5 -2.81 16.09 15.48
CA THR A 5 -3.28 15.08 14.53
C THR A 5 -2.73 15.36 13.12
N GLY A 6 -2.61 16.65 12.76
CA GLY A 6 -2.03 17.07 11.48
C GLY A 6 -0.55 16.76 11.35
N ALA A 7 0.25 17.00 12.40
CA ALA A 7 1.69 16.68 12.38
C ALA A 7 1.96 15.17 12.25
N LYS A 8 1.15 14.32 12.90
CA LYS A 8 1.26 12.85 12.76
C LYS A 8 0.92 12.38 11.34
N ALA A 9 -0.11 12.95 10.72
CA ALA A 9 -0.47 12.61 9.34
C ALA A 9 0.61 13.03 8.34
N LEU A 10 1.21 14.22 8.52
CA LEU A 10 2.31 14.69 7.69
C LEU A 10 3.51 13.75 7.75
N ASN A 11 3.94 13.37 8.96
CA ASN A 11 5.08 12.46 9.14
C ASN A 11 4.82 11.08 8.53
N ALA A 12 3.59 10.55 8.65
CA ALA A 12 3.21 9.29 8.03
C ALA A 12 3.25 9.38 6.50
N LEU A 13 2.74 10.46 5.91
CA LEU A 13 2.81 10.72 4.48
C LEU A 13 4.25 10.86 3.99
N GLU A 14 5.11 11.55 4.73
CA GLU A 14 6.54 11.64 4.42
C GLU A 14 7.20 10.26 4.44
N PHE A 15 6.97 9.47 5.49
CA PHE A 15 7.50 8.12 5.58
C PHE A 15 7.07 7.24 4.40
N LEU A 16 5.78 7.25 4.06
CA LEU A 16 5.26 6.44 2.96
C LEU A 16 5.77 6.93 1.60
N ARG A 17 6.02 8.23 1.41
CA ARG A 17 6.75 8.75 0.24
C ARG A 17 8.18 8.23 0.20
N LEU A 18 8.87 8.13 1.35
CA LEU A 18 10.20 7.52 1.40
C LEU A 18 10.14 6.05 0.94
N CYS A 19 9.11 5.31 1.34
CA CYS A 19 8.84 3.95 0.84
C CYS A 19 8.54 3.96 -0.67
N GLY A 20 7.78 4.92 -1.18
CA GLY A 20 7.50 5.09 -2.61
C GLY A 20 8.76 5.23 -3.46
N ARG A 21 9.84 5.85 -2.93
CA ARG A 21 11.14 5.92 -3.62
C ARG A 21 11.75 4.55 -3.92
N LEU A 22 11.36 3.50 -3.20
CA LEU A 22 11.83 2.13 -3.48
C LEU A 22 11.40 1.64 -4.86
N LYS A 23 10.32 2.21 -5.44
CA LYS A 23 9.81 1.89 -6.79
C LYS A 23 10.68 2.47 -7.90
N THR A 24 11.46 3.51 -7.63
CA THR A 24 12.38 4.12 -8.60
C THR A 24 13.85 3.83 -8.30
N LEU A 25 14.17 3.45 -7.06
CA LEU A 25 15.51 3.04 -6.65
C LEU A 25 15.90 1.72 -7.31
N LYS A 26 16.87 1.78 -8.23
CA LYS A 26 17.38 0.60 -8.94
C LYS A 26 18.31 -0.22 -8.07
N ARG A 27 18.23 -1.55 -8.19
CA ARG A 27 19.10 -2.49 -7.45
C ARG A 27 20.56 -2.30 -7.88
N THR A 28 21.40 -1.88 -6.93
CA THR A 28 22.80 -1.47 -7.17
C THR A 28 23.64 -2.51 -7.90
N GLY A 29 23.43 -3.80 -7.63
CA GLY A 29 24.15 -4.89 -8.30
C GLY A 29 23.95 -4.91 -9.81
N TRP A 30 22.74 -4.62 -10.29
CA TRP A 30 22.44 -4.60 -11.73
C TRP A 30 22.96 -3.33 -12.41
N VAL A 31 22.89 -2.18 -11.72
CA VAL A 31 23.46 -0.91 -12.19
C VAL A 31 24.96 -1.04 -12.38
N ASN A 32 25.68 -1.60 -11.40
CA ASN A 32 27.13 -1.76 -11.45
C ASN A 32 27.61 -2.71 -12.55
N ASN A 33 26.73 -3.57 -13.07
CA ASN A 33 27.03 -4.50 -14.17
C ASN A 33 26.48 -4.01 -15.53
N ASN A 34 26.11 -2.73 -15.65
CA ASN A 34 25.60 -2.11 -16.88
C ASN A 34 24.37 -2.80 -17.48
N VAL A 35 23.52 -3.42 -16.64
CA VAL A 35 22.28 -4.03 -17.09
C VAL A 35 21.31 -2.93 -17.53
N THR A 36 20.79 -3.03 -18.75
CA THR A 36 19.79 -2.09 -19.28
C THR A 36 18.44 -2.29 -18.60
N LEU A 37 17.82 -1.19 -18.13
CA LEU A 37 16.52 -1.18 -17.43
C LEU A 37 16.46 -2.12 -16.20
N PRO A 38 17.31 -1.91 -15.18
CA PRO A 38 17.34 -2.77 -14.00
C PRO A 38 16.04 -2.66 -13.18
N GLU A 39 15.71 -3.74 -12.46
CA GLU A 39 14.58 -3.76 -11.52
C GLU A 39 14.77 -2.76 -10.37
N SER A 40 13.68 -2.27 -9.81
CA SER A 40 13.69 -1.48 -8.58
C SER A 40 13.76 -2.36 -7.33
N VAL A 41 14.07 -1.74 -6.19
CA VAL A 41 14.02 -2.41 -4.89
C VAL A 41 12.60 -2.86 -4.57
N ALA A 42 11.58 -2.08 -4.92
CA ALA A 42 10.18 -2.49 -4.75
C ALA A 42 9.81 -3.67 -5.67
N ASP A 43 10.27 -3.70 -6.93
CA ASP A 43 10.04 -4.85 -7.83
C ASP A 43 10.61 -6.13 -7.23
N HIS A 44 11.80 -6.04 -6.63
CA HIS A 44 12.45 -7.14 -5.95
C HIS A 44 11.68 -7.59 -4.70
N MET A 45 11.22 -6.64 -3.86
CA MET A 45 10.43 -6.95 -2.66
C MET A 45 9.05 -7.53 -3.00
N TYR A 46 8.41 -7.03 -4.05
CA TYR A 46 7.17 -7.58 -4.57
C TYR A 46 7.37 -9.02 -5.03
N ARG A 47 8.39 -9.30 -5.86
CA ARG A 47 8.68 -10.68 -6.28
C ARG A 47 9.07 -11.57 -5.10
N MET A 48 9.68 -11.03 -4.05
CA MET A 48 9.93 -11.79 -2.82
C MET A 48 8.65 -12.11 -2.05
N GLY A 49 7.71 -11.16 -1.93
CA GLY A 49 6.38 -11.43 -1.38
C GLY A 49 5.60 -12.43 -2.22
N MET A 50 5.66 -12.32 -3.55
CA MET A 50 5.08 -13.30 -4.46
C MET A 50 5.78 -14.65 -4.39
N CYS A 51 7.10 -14.73 -4.16
CA CYS A 51 7.77 -16.00 -3.90
C CYS A 51 7.33 -16.59 -2.55
N CYS A 52 7.00 -15.76 -1.55
CA CYS A 52 6.37 -16.26 -0.32
C CYS A 52 4.94 -16.75 -0.56
N MET A 53 4.23 -16.17 -1.53
CA MET A 53 2.92 -16.68 -1.98
C MET A 53 3.11 -17.95 -2.80
N LEU A 54 3.79 -17.90 -3.96
CA LEU A 54 4.10 -18.97 -4.94
C LEU A 54 4.93 -20.16 -4.43
N LEU A 55 5.51 -20.06 -3.23
CA LEU A 55 5.84 -21.28 -2.51
C LEU A 55 4.57 -22.06 -2.09
N ASP A 56 3.39 -21.57 -2.47
CA ASP A 56 2.11 -22.23 -2.79
C ASP A 56 1.32 -21.48 -3.91
N ASP A 57 0.70 -22.21 -4.84
CA ASP A 57 -0.09 -21.64 -5.95
C ASP A 57 -1.59 -21.92 -5.73
N THR A 58 -2.17 -21.18 -4.79
CA THR A 58 -3.52 -21.42 -4.28
C THR A 58 -4.23 -20.10 -3.92
N ASN A 59 -5.57 -20.06 -4.00
CA ASN A 59 -6.41 -18.96 -3.46
C ASN A 59 -5.94 -18.58 -2.04
N GLU A 60 -5.98 -17.33 -1.58
CA GLU A 60 -5.46 -16.95 -0.24
C GLU A 60 -5.98 -17.89 0.88
N THR A 61 -7.21 -18.36 0.76
CA THR A 61 -7.79 -19.41 1.61
C THR A 61 -7.10 -20.77 1.46
N GLU A 62 -6.92 -21.23 0.22
CA GLU A 62 -6.29 -22.51 -0.12
C GLU A 62 -4.79 -22.51 0.21
N ALA A 63 -4.08 -21.38 0.05
CA ALA A 63 -2.69 -21.22 0.46
C ALA A 63 -2.58 -21.26 1.99
N MET A 64 -3.53 -20.65 2.69
CA MET A 64 -3.60 -20.78 4.13
C MET A 64 -3.94 -22.22 4.57
N ASP A 65 -4.76 -22.94 3.80
CA ASP A 65 -5.02 -24.39 3.95
C ASP A 65 -3.75 -25.21 3.77
N GLU A 66 -2.97 -24.96 2.74
CA GLU A 66 -1.73 -25.64 2.46
C GLU A 66 -0.64 -25.36 3.53
N ILE A 67 -0.53 -24.10 3.98
CA ILE A 67 0.33 -23.72 5.12
C ILE A 67 -0.07 -24.49 6.38
N CYS A 68 -1.36 -24.51 6.73
CA CYS A 68 -1.82 -25.20 7.94
C CYS A 68 -1.66 -26.72 7.82
N ASN A 69 -1.89 -27.29 6.64
CA ASN A 69 -1.68 -28.71 6.36
C ASN A 69 -0.20 -29.10 6.47
N THR A 70 0.71 -28.25 5.96
CA THR A 70 2.16 -28.45 6.04
C THR A 70 2.65 -28.42 7.48
N LEU A 71 2.08 -27.55 8.31
CA LEU A 71 2.41 -27.43 9.73
C LEU A 71 1.78 -28.52 10.61
N GLY A 72 0.75 -29.23 10.12
CA GLY A 72 0.02 -30.28 10.83
C GLY A 72 -0.80 -29.77 12.04
N ASP A 73 -1.23 -30.69 12.92
CA ASP A 73 -2.01 -30.39 14.13
C ASP A 73 -1.15 -29.77 15.25
N THR A 74 -0.47 -28.66 14.92
CA THR A 74 0.33 -27.89 15.87
C THR A 74 -0.46 -26.69 16.40
N PRO A 75 -0.18 -26.23 17.64
CA PRO A 75 -0.75 -24.99 18.16
C PRO A 75 -0.49 -23.79 17.25
N SER A 76 0.69 -23.73 16.62
CA SER A 76 1.06 -22.64 15.70
C SER A 76 0.23 -22.63 14.42
N ALA A 77 -0.09 -23.79 13.82
CA ALA A 77 -0.97 -23.85 12.65
C ALA A 77 -2.38 -23.32 12.99
N THR A 78 -2.89 -23.69 14.16
CA THR A 78 -4.19 -23.22 14.66
C THR A 78 -4.20 -21.70 14.87
N GLU A 79 -3.13 -21.16 15.46
CA GLU A 79 -2.98 -19.73 15.72
C GLU A 79 -2.88 -18.92 14.42
N ILE A 80 -2.04 -19.36 13.48
CA ILE A 80 -1.87 -18.70 12.17
C ILE A 80 -3.20 -18.67 11.41
N ARG A 81 -3.95 -19.78 11.41
CA ARG A 81 -5.29 -19.82 10.80
C ARG A 81 -6.25 -18.82 11.43
N ALA A 82 -6.26 -18.76 12.76
CA ALA A 82 -7.13 -17.85 13.48
C ALA A 82 -6.80 -16.39 13.15
N LEU A 83 -5.51 -16.03 13.13
CA LEU A 83 -5.04 -14.69 12.76
C LEU A 83 -5.40 -14.32 11.31
N TRP A 84 -5.26 -15.26 10.36
CA TRP A 84 -5.65 -15.01 8.97
C TRP A 84 -7.17 -14.80 8.82
N ASN A 85 -7.98 -15.63 9.48
CA ASN A 85 -9.44 -15.46 9.49
C ASN A 85 -9.86 -14.13 10.13
N GLU A 86 -9.18 -13.73 11.21
CA GLU A 86 -9.38 -12.43 11.87
C GLU A 86 -9.06 -11.27 10.92
N TYR A 87 -7.91 -11.35 10.24
CA TYR A 87 -7.51 -10.39 9.22
C TYR A 87 -8.56 -10.29 8.12
N GLU A 88 -8.94 -11.41 7.51
CA GLU A 88 -9.88 -11.44 6.39
C GLU A 88 -11.26 -10.92 6.75
N ALA A 89 -11.77 -11.28 7.94
CA ALA A 89 -13.03 -10.76 8.46
C ALA A 89 -12.96 -9.26 8.83
N GLY A 90 -11.76 -8.72 9.08
CA GLY A 90 -11.59 -7.36 9.58
C GLY A 90 -12.25 -7.17 10.95
N SER A 91 -12.20 -8.21 11.80
CA SER A 91 -12.95 -8.27 13.05
C SER A 91 -12.30 -7.50 14.19
N THR A 92 -10.96 -7.41 14.21
CA THR A 92 -10.18 -6.64 15.20
C THR A 92 -9.82 -5.24 14.70
N GLU A 93 -9.37 -4.38 15.63
CA GLU A 93 -8.89 -3.05 15.27
C GLU A 93 -7.61 -3.14 14.43
N GLU A 94 -6.73 -4.09 14.73
CA GLU A 94 -5.52 -4.39 13.99
C GLU A 94 -5.85 -4.79 12.55
N ALA A 95 -6.78 -5.72 12.33
CA ALA A 95 -7.20 -6.15 11.00
C ALA A 95 -7.81 -5.01 10.18
N LYS A 96 -8.63 -4.14 10.81
CA LYS A 96 -9.18 -2.93 10.17
C LYS A 96 -8.08 -1.96 9.77
N ILE A 97 -7.08 -1.75 10.63
CA ILE A 97 -5.93 -0.88 10.34
C ILE A 97 -5.16 -1.44 9.14
N VAL A 98 -4.83 -2.73 9.10
CA VAL A 98 -4.07 -3.32 7.98
C VAL A 98 -4.84 -3.19 6.66
N LYS A 99 -6.15 -3.51 6.64
CA LYS A 99 -6.97 -3.35 5.43
C LYS A 99 -7.15 -1.89 5.00
N ASP A 100 -7.10 -0.95 5.93
CA ASP A 100 -7.11 0.48 5.62
C ASP A 100 -5.76 0.94 5.05
N LEU A 101 -4.64 0.47 5.61
CA LEU A 101 -3.29 0.78 5.13
C LEU A 101 -3.05 0.27 3.72
N ASP A 102 -3.54 -0.93 3.38
CA ASP A 102 -3.49 -1.49 2.03
C ASP A 102 -4.14 -0.55 0.98
N LYS A 103 -5.39 -0.13 1.24
CA LYS A 103 -6.11 0.83 0.38
C LYS A 103 -5.42 2.18 0.33
N PHE A 104 -4.86 2.62 1.46
CA PHE A 104 -4.20 3.91 1.56
C PHE A 104 -2.89 3.95 0.76
N GLU A 105 -2.09 2.87 0.83
CA GLU A 105 -0.88 2.71 0.03
C GLU A 105 -1.20 2.80 -1.47
N MET A 106 -2.27 2.12 -1.90
CA MET A 106 -2.72 2.14 -3.29
C MET A 106 -3.00 3.56 -3.79
N ILE A 107 -3.79 4.36 -3.06
CA ILE A 107 -4.12 5.73 -3.49
C ILE A 107 -2.96 6.71 -3.32
N LEU A 108 -2.07 6.49 -2.37
CA LEU A 108 -0.83 7.26 -2.25
C LEU A 108 0.07 7.01 -3.45
N GLN A 109 0.19 5.76 -3.87
CA GLN A 109 0.94 5.42 -5.07
C GLN A 109 0.32 6.03 -6.33
N ALA A 110 -1.02 6.04 -6.42
CA ALA A 110 -1.71 6.73 -7.50
C ALA A 110 -1.31 8.22 -7.55
N ASP A 111 -1.41 8.97 -6.43
CA ASP A 111 -0.99 10.39 -6.37
C ASP A 111 0.48 10.59 -6.81
N ASP A 112 1.38 9.69 -6.42
CA ASP A 112 2.79 9.77 -6.83
C ASP A 112 2.98 9.54 -8.34
N TYR A 113 2.22 8.63 -8.96
CA TYR A 113 2.22 8.48 -10.41
C TYR A 113 1.61 9.66 -11.15
N GLU A 114 0.52 10.24 -10.64
CA GLU A 114 -0.06 11.45 -11.22
C GLU A 114 0.92 12.64 -11.19
N LYS A 115 1.70 12.78 -10.12
CA LYS A 115 2.77 13.80 -10.02
C LYS A 115 3.89 13.56 -11.03
N ALA A 116 4.36 12.32 -11.13
CA ALA A 116 5.53 11.98 -11.93
C ALA A 116 5.24 11.94 -13.43
N GLN A 117 4.05 11.46 -13.82
CA GLN A 117 3.75 11.12 -15.21
C GLN A 117 2.61 11.95 -15.81
N ASN A 118 1.92 12.77 -15.01
CA ASN A 118 0.81 13.61 -15.46
C ASN A 118 -0.34 12.81 -16.11
N ILE A 119 -0.58 11.60 -15.63
CA ILE A 119 -1.70 10.73 -16.02
C ILE A 119 -2.84 10.87 -15.00
N PRO A 120 -4.12 10.73 -15.41
CA PRO A 120 -5.23 10.71 -14.48
C PRO A 120 -5.41 9.30 -13.89
N LEU A 121 -5.54 9.20 -12.56
CA LEU A 121 -5.74 7.94 -11.84
C LEU A 121 -6.93 8.03 -10.85
N ASP A 122 -7.96 8.83 -11.20
CA ASP A 122 -9.14 9.07 -10.36
C ASP A 122 -9.87 7.79 -9.94
N ASP A 123 -9.86 6.75 -10.78
CA ASP A 123 -10.52 5.47 -10.49
C ASP A 123 -10.00 4.83 -9.19
N PHE A 124 -8.71 4.94 -8.89
CA PHE A 124 -8.12 4.43 -7.65
C PHE A 124 -8.68 5.17 -6.42
N PHE A 125 -8.80 6.50 -6.50
CA PHE A 125 -9.39 7.31 -5.43
C PHE A 125 -10.88 7.03 -5.27
N GLN A 126 -11.61 6.89 -6.37
CA GLN A 126 -13.03 6.58 -6.34
C GLN A 126 -13.32 5.19 -5.78
N SER A 127 -12.47 4.20 -6.05
CA SER A 127 -12.60 2.82 -5.54
C SER A 127 -12.49 2.72 -4.01
N THR A 128 -11.77 3.65 -3.37
CA THR A 128 -11.53 3.67 -1.92
C THR A 128 -12.46 4.62 -1.16
N LYS A 129 -13.33 5.34 -1.87
CA LYS A 129 -14.29 6.26 -1.27
C LYS A 129 -15.16 5.52 -0.25
N ASP A 130 -15.20 6.06 0.97
CA ASP A 130 -15.96 5.52 2.11
C ASP A 130 -15.56 4.08 2.53
N LYS A 131 -14.38 3.60 2.10
CA LYS A 131 -13.87 2.25 2.45
C LYS A 131 -12.93 2.23 3.65
N PHE A 132 -12.40 3.39 4.06
CA PHE A 132 -11.53 3.54 5.23
C PHE A 132 -12.36 3.47 6.52
N ARG A 133 -11.98 2.58 7.43
CA ARG A 133 -12.75 2.28 8.65
C ARG A 133 -12.22 2.98 9.89
N THR A 134 -10.91 3.15 9.99
CA THR A 134 -10.21 3.65 11.17
C THR A 134 -10.10 5.19 11.10
N PRO A 135 -10.41 5.92 12.19
CA PRO A 135 -10.35 7.38 12.20
C PRO A 135 -8.97 7.94 11.83
N LEU A 136 -7.91 7.22 12.18
CA LEU A 136 -6.54 7.61 11.88
C LEU A 136 -6.29 7.59 10.37
N VAL A 137 -6.55 6.47 9.69
CA VAL A 137 -6.29 6.35 8.24
C VAL A 137 -7.26 7.20 7.43
N GLN A 138 -8.51 7.37 7.89
CA GLN A 138 -9.43 8.35 7.32
C GLN A 138 -8.84 9.77 7.31
N SER A 139 -8.16 10.18 8.39
CA SER A 139 -7.51 11.50 8.45
C SER A 139 -6.35 11.62 7.45
N TRP A 140 -5.60 10.54 7.22
CA TRP A 140 -4.50 10.52 6.24
C TRP A 140 -5.02 10.55 4.81
N ALA A 141 -6.05 9.76 4.50
CA ALA A 141 -6.72 9.77 3.21
C ALA A 141 -7.32 11.15 2.89
N ALA A 142 -7.97 11.79 3.88
CA ALA A 142 -8.48 13.14 3.74
C ALA A 142 -7.37 14.16 3.42
N GLU A 143 -6.25 14.11 4.15
CA GLU A 143 -5.10 14.98 3.89
C GLU A 143 -4.51 14.77 2.49
N LEU A 144 -4.33 13.52 2.06
CA LEU A 144 -3.84 13.19 0.72
C LEU A 144 -4.76 13.75 -0.38
N ILE A 145 -6.08 13.54 -0.23
CA ILE A 145 -7.09 14.03 -1.19
C ILE A 145 -7.09 15.56 -1.24
N LEU A 146 -6.94 16.24 -0.10
CA LEU A 146 -6.82 17.71 -0.05
C LEU A 146 -5.60 18.18 -0.83
N GLN A 147 -4.43 17.57 -0.62
CA GLN A 147 -3.19 17.92 -1.33
C GLN A 147 -3.30 17.68 -2.84
N ARG A 148 -3.87 16.55 -3.25
CA ARG A 148 -4.12 16.21 -4.66
C ARG A 148 -5.04 17.22 -5.33
N ASN A 149 -6.17 17.53 -4.70
CA ASN A 149 -7.16 18.48 -5.25
C ASN A 149 -6.60 19.90 -5.39
N ALA A 150 -5.78 20.35 -4.43
CA ALA A 150 -5.09 21.64 -4.54
C ALA A 150 -4.15 21.68 -5.75
N ARG A 151 -3.43 20.58 -6.02
CA ARG A 151 -2.53 20.42 -7.16
C ARG A 151 -3.28 20.49 -8.50
N HIS A 152 -4.42 19.81 -8.59
CA HIS A 152 -5.24 19.80 -9.82
C HIS A 152 -5.79 21.19 -10.13
N LYS A 153 -6.34 21.89 -9.13
CA LYS A 153 -6.81 23.28 -9.28
C LYS A 153 -5.72 24.24 -9.79
N MET A 154 -4.48 24.10 -9.30
CA MET A 154 -3.36 24.91 -9.76
C MET A 154 -2.97 24.63 -11.22
N LYS A 155 -3.06 23.36 -11.67
CA LYS A 155 -2.83 23.00 -13.07
C LYS A 155 -3.90 23.61 -13.99
N ASP A 156 -5.18 23.50 -13.64
CA ASP A 156 -6.29 24.02 -14.44
C ASP A 156 -6.22 25.55 -14.61
N PHE A 157 -5.86 26.27 -13.53
CA PHE A 157 -5.66 27.71 -13.57
C PHE A 157 -4.47 28.13 -14.47
N SER A 158 -3.45 27.28 -14.58
CA SER A 158 -2.27 27.55 -15.41
C SER A 158 -2.52 27.28 -16.90
N LEU A 159 -3.52 26.46 -17.24
CA LEU A 159 -3.91 26.13 -18.63
C LEU A 159 -4.94 27.09 -19.22
N THR A 160 -5.56 27.94 -18.40
CA THR A 160 -6.62 28.88 -18.79
C THR A 160 -6.13 30.33 -18.97
N LYS A 161 -4.81 30.54 -18.89
CA LYS A 161 -4.10 31.79 -19.22
C LYS A 161 -3.22 31.60 -20.44
#